data_AF-A0A8H7N236-F1
#
_entry.id   AF-A0A8H7N236-F1
#
_cell.length_a   1.000
_cell.length_b   1.000
_cell.length_c   1.000
_cell.angle_alpha   90.00
_cell.angle_beta   90.00
_cell.angle_gamma   90.00
#
_symmetry.space_group_name_H-M   'P 1'
#
loop_
_entity.id
_entity.type
_entity.pdbx_description
1 polymer ?
#
loop_
_entity_poly.entity_id
_entity_poly.type
_entity_poly.pdbx_seq_one_letter_code
_entity_poly.pdbx_strand_id
1 'polypeptide(L)'
;MLPTLPPLSGSGSKTVQKRHIDQSIEHMEACALEICVKYLLLEDIDNITLFSEEQIVLEELPHGFDVSDSDGDTIEYDLFGSWDAWEEGMILYDPANRGLGEFFAYASCHWVDHLGAVTEEPQLHLASIEKLCEVGSTRIQNWIEQNRRPNCTIKPRFEFDASLYDPVTVMSLYGSEAMLRCMLKESDFNSMMFHHRPILGAADQIIQWGDLSRLKILFLDDTVGQQLQTLDFFLLLMSRWSYPRVQHQSWDSAFDLIDQMLDLGPAIEQWSNELLCVAAGMGCMPVICRLMTRARRDTVLRTELLRGAQRGKGTHSRDKPLHQSIGEAVWCNHVHVSWNTCWTWRALKRTSPISTHAARIFSIWRQDTATHPCFAS
;
A
#
# COMPACT_ATOMS: atom_id res chain seq x y z
N MET A 1 27.28 -31.13 57.82
CA MET A 1 26.87 -31.29 56.41
C MET A 1 25.35 -31.11 56.34
N LEU A 2 24.89 -30.00 55.79
CA LEU A 2 23.48 -29.70 55.52
C LEU A 2 23.33 -29.69 54.00
N PRO A 3 22.38 -30.45 53.40
CA PRO A 3 22.15 -30.39 51.97
C PRO A 3 21.16 -29.27 51.64
N THR A 4 21.56 -28.45 50.67
CA THR A 4 20.82 -27.39 49.99
C THR A 4 19.66 -27.95 49.16
N LEU A 5 18.48 -27.34 49.29
CA LEU A 5 17.32 -27.53 48.42
C LEU A 5 17.57 -26.97 47.00
N PRO A 6 16.98 -27.55 45.95
CA PRO A 6 17.06 -27.02 44.59
C PRO A 6 16.05 -25.86 44.38
N PRO A 7 16.31 -24.95 43.41
CA PRO A 7 15.45 -23.80 43.16
C PRO A 7 14.19 -24.20 42.37
N LEU A 8 13.05 -23.59 42.74
CA LEU A 8 11.74 -23.73 42.10
C LEU A 8 11.75 -23.20 40.65
N SER A 9 11.41 -24.07 39.70
CA SER A 9 11.25 -23.76 38.28
C SER A 9 9.92 -23.06 37.98
N GLY A 10 9.91 -21.73 37.96
CA GLY A 10 8.72 -20.91 37.66
C GLY A 10 8.56 -20.43 36.21
N SER A 11 9.46 -20.81 35.29
CA SER A 11 9.52 -20.25 33.92
C SER A 11 8.76 -21.06 32.86
N GLY A 12 8.68 -22.39 32.99
CA GLY A 12 8.05 -23.26 31.98
C GLY A 12 6.52 -23.29 31.98
N SER A 13 5.87 -22.92 33.09
CA SER A 13 4.41 -22.93 33.20
C SER A 13 3.76 -21.72 32.51
N LYS A 14 4.40 -20.55 32.53
CA LYS A 14 3.87 -19.32 31.91
C LYS A 14 3.90 -19.36 30.39
N THR A 15 4.91 -19.98 29.79
CA THR A 15 5.05 -20.11 28.33
C THR A 15 4.08 -21.13 27.75
N VAL A 16 3.80 -22.23 28.45
CA VAL A 16 2.79 -23.22 28.04
C VAL A 16 1.38 -22.65 28.15
N GLN A 17 1.09 -21.93 29.24
CA GLN A 17 -0.21 -21.30 29.44
C GLN A 17 -0.48 -20.18 28.42
N LYS A 18 0.53 -19.38 28.08
CA LYS A 18 0.41 -18.36 27.03
C LYS A 18 0.08 -18.99 25.67
N ARG A 19 0.80 -20.05 25.27
CA ARG A 19 0.52 -20.76 24.00
C ARG A 19 -0.89 -21.33 23.93
N HIS A 20 -1.39 -21.87 25.03
CA HIS A 20 -2.75 -22.42 25.07
C HIS A 20 -3.82 -21.32 24.97
N ILE A 21 -3.56 -20.13 25.53
CA ILE A 21 -4.46 -18.96 25.38
C ILE A 21 -4.42 -18.47 23.93
N ASP A 22 -3.23 -18.31 23.36
CA ASP A 22 -3.04 -17.84 21.98
C ASP A 22 -3.76 -18.78 20.98
N GLN A 23 -3.60 -20.10 21.13
CA GLN A 23 -4.31 -21.10 20.31
C GLN A 23 -5.83 -21.05 20.49
N SER A 24 -6.30 -20.82 21.72
CA SER A 24 -7.73 -20.71 21.98
C SER A 24 -8.34 -19.46 21.34
N ILE A 25 -7.61 -18.34 21.35
CA ILE A 25 -8.03 -17.10 20.71
C ILE A 25 -8.11 -17.32 19.20
N GLU A 26 -7.04 -17.83 18.59
CA GLU A 26 -7.01 -18.11 17.15
C GLU A 26 -8.15 -19.03 16.71
N HIS A 27 -8.48 -20.06 17.48
CA HIS A 27 -9.62 -20.93 17.19
C HIS A 27 -10.96 -20.17 17.22
N MET A 28 -11.14 -19.24 18.17
CA MET A 28 -12.34 -18.40 18.22
C MET A 28 -12.42 -17.44 17.04
N GLU A 29 -11.31 -16.83 16.65
CA GLU A 29 -11.21 -15.97 15.46
C GLU A 29 -11.57 -16.73 14.19
N ALA A 30 -11.07 -17.97 14.04
CA ALA A 30 -11.41 -18.83 12.90
C ALA A 30 -12.90 -19.19 12.86
N CYS A 31 -13.51 -19.51 14.01
CA CYS A 31 -14.95 -19.76 14.08
C CYS A 31 -15.78 -18.50 13.78
N ALA A 32 -15.37 -17.34 14.29
CA ALA A 32 -16.05 -16.07 14.04
C ALA A 32 -15.96 -15.70 12.54
N LEU A 33 -14.78 -15.84 11.94
CA LEU A 33 -14.57 -15.67 10.50
C LEU A 33 -15.50 -16.58 9.70
N GLU A 34 -15.57 -17.87 10.04
CA GLU A 34 -16.41 -18.84 9.33
C GLU A 34 -17.90 -18.46 9.41
N ILE A 35 -18.38 -18.04 10.57
CA ILE A 35 -19.76 -17.59 10.77
C ILE A 35 -20.03 -16.32 9.94
N CYS A 36 -19.15 -15.32 10.01
CA CYS A 36 -19.31 -14.08 9.25
C CYS A 36 -19.32 -14.34 7.75
N VAL A 37 -18.38 -15.13 7.23
CA VAL A 37 -18.30 -15.43 5.80
C VAL A 37 -19.51 -16.24 5.33
N LYS A 38 -19.93 -17.27 6.08
CA LYS A 38 -21.14 -18.04 5.75
C LYS A 38 -22.38 -17.15 5.72
N TYR A 39 -22.51 -16.23 6.68
CA TYR A 39 -23.60 -15.26 6.71
C TYR A 39 -23.57 -14.35 5.49
N LEU A 40 -22.42 -13.73 5.21
CA LEU A 40 -22.26 -12.79 4.09
C LEU A 40 -22.44 -13.46 2.71
N LEU A 41 -22.27 -14.78 2.62
CA LEU A 41 -22.51 -15.57 1.42
C LEU A 41 -23.97 -16.01 1.22
N LEU A 42 -24.88 -15.65 2.12
CA LEU A 42 -26.32 -15.86 1.88
C LEU A 42 -26.76 -15.13 0.61
N GLU A 43 -27.65 -15.75 -0.17
CA GLU A 43 -28.08 -15.24 -1.48
C GLU A 43 -28.75 -13.85 -1.36
N ASP A 44 -29.53 -13.63 -0.30
CA ASP A 44 -30.24 -12.37 -0.06
C ASP A 44 -29.29 -11.17 0.01
N ILE A 45 -28.06 -11.36 0.51
CA ILE A 45 -27.07 -10.29 0.65
C ILE A 45 -26.50 -9.85 -0.70
N ASP A 46 -26.55 -10.70 -1.74
CA ASP A 46 -26.14 -10.34 -3.10
C ASP A 46 -27.28 -9.70 -3.92
N ASN A 47 -28.52 -9.88 -3.46
CA ASN A 47 -29.71 -9.45 -4.19
C ASN A 47 -30.31 -8.15 -3.63
N ILE A 48 -29.90 -7.74 -2.43
CA ILE A 48 -30.40 -6.56 -1.72
C ILE A 48 -29.28 -5.54 -1.58
N THR A 49 -29.48 -4.31 -2.03
CA THR A 49 -28.52 -3.21 -1.79
C THR A 49 -28.72 -2.61 -0.40
N LEU A 50 -27.62 -2.24 0.27
CA LEU A 50 -27.66 -1.62 1.60
C LEU A 50 -28.42 -0.30 1.61
N PHE A 51 -28.21 0.52 0.57
CA PHE A 51 -28.90 1.78 0.36
C PHE A 51 -29.76 1.72 -0.91
N SER A 52 -30.89 2.41 -0.89
CA SER A 52 -31.63 2.75 -2.11
C SER A 52 -31.15 4.09 -2.65
N GLU A 53 -31.51 4.37 -3.90
CA GLU A 53 -31.21 5.64 -4.56
C GLU A 53 -31.66 6.85 -3.72
N GLU A 54 -32.79 6.75 -3.00
CA GLU A 54 -33.30 7.84 -2.16
C GLU A 54 -32.45 8.08 -0.90
N GLN A 55 -31.83 7.03 -0.34
CA GLN A 55 -30.95 7.18 0.82
C GLN A 55 -29.56 7.68 0.44
N ILE A 56 -29.11 7.40 -0.79
CA ILE A 56 -27.89 8.02 -1.35
C ILE A 56 -28.05 9.54 -1.44
N VAL A 57 -29.25 10.03 -1.77
CA VAL A 57 -29.54 11.48 -1.76
C VAL A 57 -29.46 12.09 -0.36
N LEU A 58 -29.77 11.33 0.70
CA LEU A 58 -29.60 11.80 2.09
C LEU A 58 -28.12 11.94 2.48
N GLU A 59 -27.18 11.25 1.83
CA GLU A 59 -25.74 11.45 2.02
C GLU A 59 -25.28 12.84 1.53
N GLU A 60 -25.95 13.40 0.52
CA GLU A 60 -25.61 14.71 -0.06
C GLU A 60 -26.19 15.89 0.73
N LEU A 61 -27.06 15.66 1.71
CA LEU A 61 -27.68 16.72 2.51
C LEU A 61 -26.72 17.20 3.62
N PRO A 62 -26.57 18.53 3.81
CA PRO A 62 -25.82 19.08 4.93
C PRO A 62 -26.37 18.58 6.27
N HIS A 63 -25.47 18.30 7.22
CA HIS A 63 -25.84 17.93 8.58
C HIS A 63 -26.81 18.93 9.20
N GLY A 64 -27.89 18.43 9.81
CA GLY A 64 -28.84 19.27 10.54
C GLY A 64 -29.89 19.95 9.66
N PHE A 65 -30.31 19.37 8.54
CA PHE A 65 -31.49 19.83 7.80
C PHE A 65 -32.79 19.50 8.58
N ASP A 66 -32.94 20.09 9.77
CA ASP A 66 -34.23 20.31 10.37
C ASP A 66 -34.88 21.48 9.62
N VAL A 67 -36.05 21.24 9.01
CA VAL A 67 -36.83 22.26 8.28
C VAL A 67 -37.51 23.23 9.26
N SER A 68 -37.28 23.07 10.56
CA SER A 68 -37.66 24.03 11.59
C SER A 68 -36.45 24.54 12.37
N ASP A 69 -36.31 25.87 12.33
CA ASP A 69 -35.54 26.75 13.21
C ASP A 69 -34.05 27.03 12.92
N SER A 70 -33.87 28.24 12.36
CA SER A 70 -32.78 29.24 12.41
C SER A 70 -31.36 28.87 12.83
N ASP A 71 -30.41 29.31 12.00
CA ASP A 71 -28.99 29.59 12.32
C ASP A 71 -28.27 28.48 13.11
N GLY A 72 -27.98 27.38 12.43
CA GLY A 72 -27.07 26.34 12.90
C GLY A 72 -25.83 26.28 12.02
N ASP A 73 -24.68 26.68 12.57
CA ASP A 73 -23.36 26.51 11.97
C ASP A 73 -23.21 25.10 11.38
N THR A 74 -22.76 25.02 10.13
CA THR A 74 -22.28 23.76 9.54
C THR A 74 -21.25 23.16 10.49
N ILE A 75 -21.57 22.03 11.12
CA ILE A 75 -20.66 21.30 12.02
C ILE A 75 -19.50 20.79 11.18
N GLU A 76 -18.44 21.61 11.11
CA GLU A 76 -17.16 21.26 10.53
C GLU A 76 -16.49 20.22 11.46
N TYR A 77 -15.88 19.19 10.88
CA TYR A 77 -15.23 18.10 11.60
C TYR A 77 -14.22 18.65 12.62
N ASP A 78 -14.46 18.42 13.92
CA ASP A 78 -13.51 18.74 14.97
C ASP A 78 -12.33 17.76 14.90
N LEU A 79 -11.18 18.25 14.44
CA LEU A 79 -9.92 17.49 14.35
C LEU A 79 -9.43 16.92 15.69
N PHE A 80 -10.05 17.28 16.82
CA PHE A 80 -9.69 16.82 18.16
C PHE A 80 -10.73 15.92 18.83
N GLY A 81 -11.86 15.60 18.18
CA GLY A 81 -12.89 14.68 18.67
C GLY A 81 -12.62 13.22 18.33
N SER A 82 -13.18 12.28 19.11
CA SER A 82 -13.24 10.87 18.67
C SER A 82 -14.30 10.72 17.57
N TRP A 83 -14.15 9.70 16.72
CA TRP A 83 -15.20 9.35 15.72
C TRP A 83 -16.57 9.17 16.39
N ASP A 84 -16.60 8.58 17.58
CA ASP A 84 -17.84 8.42 18.34
C ASP A 84 -18.49 9.77 18.67
N ALA A 85 -17.71 10.77 19.08
CA ALA A 85 -18.22 12.12 19.36
C ALA A 85 -18.65 12.88 18.09
N TRP A 86 -18.01 12.59 16.95
CA TRP A 86 -18.43 13.16 15.66
C TRP A 86 -19.76 12.56 15.17
N GLU A 87 -19.98 11.28 15.44
CA GLU A 87 -21.19 10.55 15.05
C GLU A 87 -22.39 10.77 16.00
N GLU A 88 -22.16 11.38 17.16
CA GLU A 88 -23.22 11.74 18.09
C GLU A 88 -24.25 12.66 17.40
N GLY A 89 -25.51 12.20 17.35
CA GLY A 89 -26.61 12.93 16.73
C GLY A 89 -26.78 12.72 15.21
N MET A 90 -25.96 11.85 14.59
CA MET A 90 -26.15 11.50 13.18
C MET A 90 -27.37 10.60 12.95
N ILE A 91 -27.95 10.71 11.75
CA ILE A 91 -29.02 9.83 11.30
C ILE A 91 -28.47 8.42 11.16
N LEU A 92 -29.11 7.47 11.85
CA LEU A 92 -28.78 6.05 11.79
C LEU A 92 -29.66 5.34 10.76
N TYR A 93 -29.10 4.34 10.09
CA TYR A 93 -29.86 3.33 9.36
C TYR A 93 -29.72 1.98 10.06
N ASP A 94 -30.63 1.06 9.73
CA ASP A 94 -30.56 -0.31 10.22
C ASP A 94 -30.59 -1.26 9.02
N PRO A 95 -29.51 -2.04 8.76
CA PRO A 95 -29.49 -3.06 7.71
C PRO A 95 -30.64 -4.08 7.81
N ALA A 96 -31.14 -4.36 9.02
CA ALA A 96 -32.26 -5.28 9.21
C ALA A 96 -33.55 -4.77 8.55
N ASN A 97 -33.77 -3.46 8.49
CA ASN A 97 -34.91 -2.85 7.79
C ASN A 97 -34.87 -3.10 6.27
N ARG A 98 -33.70 -3.41 5.71
CA ARG A 98 -33.52 -3.82 4.31
C ARG A 98 -33.67 -5.32 4.09
N GLY A 99 -33.78 -6.11 5.15
CA GLY A 99 -33.77 -7.58 5.08
C GLY A 99 -32.36 -8.19 5.12
N LEU A 100 -31.32 -7.39 5.38
CA LEU A 100 -29.96 -7.91 5.53
C LEU A 100 -29.71 -8.57 6.88
N GLY A 101 -30.61 -8.38 7.84
CA GLY A 101 -30.59 -8.98 9.18
C GLY A 101 -29.70 -8.26 10.20
N GLU A 102 -29.97 -8.50 11.50
CA GLU A 102 -29.31 -7.82 12.63
C GLU A 102 -27.80 -8.11 12.73
N PHE A 103 -27.36 -9.26 12.21
CA PHE A 103 -25.96 -9.67 12.24
C PHE A 103 -25.10 -9.04 11.14
N PHE A 104 -25.72 -8.39 10.14
CA PHE A 104 -25.04 -7.88 8.96
C PHE A 104 -23.97 -6.83 9.27
N ALA A 105 -24.25 -5.88 10.17
CA ALA A 105 -23.31 -4.83 10.53
C ALA A 105 -22.04 -5.44 11.15
N TYR A 106 -22.20 -6.33 12.14
CA TYR A 106 -21.09 -7.04 12.75
C TYR A 106 -20.30 -7.85 11.72
N ALA A 107 -21.00 -8.69 10.94
CA ALA A 107 -20.35 -9.57 9.98
C ALA A 107 -19.55 -8.78 8.94
N SER A 108 -20.13 -7.73 8.37
CA SER A 108 -19.48 -6.89 7.36
C SER A 108 -18.27 -6.12 7.90
N CYS A 109 -18.34 -5.62 9.13
CA CYS A 109 -17.25 -4.84 9.71
C CYS A 109 -16.09 -5.72 10.22
N HIS A 110 -16.38 -6.86 10.84
CA HIS A 110 -15.38 -7.62 11.61
C HIS A 110 -14.84 -8.88 10.93
N TRP A 111 -15.42 -9.34 9.81
CA TRP A 111 -14.89 -10.52 9.14
C TRP A 111 -13.43 -10.32 8.69
N VAL A 112 -13.05 -9.11 8.30
CA VAL A 112 -11.67 -8.76 7.91
C VAL A 112 -10.71 -8.73 9.10
N ASP A 113 -11.19 -8.36 10.30
CA ASP A 113 -10.41 -8.41 11.53
C ASP A 113 -10.10 -9.87 11.88
N HIS A 114 -11.13 -10.73 11.83
CA HIS A 114 -10.99 -12.17 12.05
C HIS A 114 -10.08 -12.82 10.99
N LEU A 115 -10.19 -12.41 9.72
CA LEU A 115 -9.32 -12.85 8.63
C LEU A 115 -7.83 -12.54 8.90
N GLY A 116 -7.54 -11.38 9.48
CA GLY A 116 -6.19 -10.98 9.83
C GLY A 116 -5.61 -11.73 11.03
N ALA A 117 -6.47 -12.15 11.96
CA ALA A 117 -6.09 -12.83 13.19
C ALA A 117 -5.80 -14.33 13.02
N VAL A 118 -6.34 -14.97 11.98
CA VAL A 118 -6.17 -16.40 11.71
C VAL A 118 -4.82 -16.68 11.04
N THR A 119 -3.93 -17.40 11.71
CA THR A 119 -2.55 -17.65 11.23
C THR A 119 -2.35 -19.03 10.62
N GLU A 120 -3.12 -20.02 11.07
CA GLU A 120 -3.24 -21.32 10.40
C GLU A 120 -4.32 -21.27 9.33
N GLU A 121 -4.14 -22.01 8.24
CA GLU A 121 -5.13 -22.07 7.16
C GLU A 121 -6.46 -22.61 7.71
N PRO A 122 -7.50 -21.76 7.82
CA PRO A 122 -8.78 -22.22 8.33
C PRO A 122 -9.39 -23.19 7.31
N GLN A 123 -10.34 -24.01 7.74
CA GLN A 123 -11.16 -24.82 6.81
C GLN A 123 -11.99 -23.96 5.84
N LEU A 124 -11.89 -22.63 5.93
CA LEU A 124 -12.50 -21.69 5.02
C LEU A 124 -11.85 -21.79 3.65
N HIS A 125 -12.63 -22.18 2.66
CA HIS A 125 -12.17 -22.23 1.28
C HIS A 125 -11.87 -20.83 0.76
N LEU A 126 -10.70 -20.61 0.15
CA LEU A 126 -10.36 -19.36 -0.54
C LEU A 126 -11.45 -18.90 -1.52
N ALA A 127 -12.12 -19.86 -2.17
CA ALA A 127 -13.27 -19.61 -3.04
C ALA A 127 -14.41 -18.83 -2.35
N SER A 128 -14.61 -19.00 -1.04
CA SER A 128 -15.59 -18.25 -0.25
C SER A 128 -15.18 -16.78 -0.11
N ILE A 129 -13.90 -16.50 0.11
CA ILE A 129 -13.38 -15.12 0.16
C ILE A 129 -13.39 -14.48 -1.23
N GLU A 130 -13.01 -15.22 -2.27
CA GLU A 130 -13.09 -14.75 -3.65
C GLU A 130 -14.52 -14.39 -4.04
N LYS A 131 -15.50 -15.20 -3.64
CA LYS A 131 -16.92 -14.93 -3.89
C LYS A 131 -17.45 -13.75 -3.06
N LEU A 132 -16.96 -13.59 -1.83
CA LEU A 132 -17.30 -12.46 -0.97
C LEU A 132 -16.83 -11.13 -1.58
N CYS A 133 -15.65 -11.14 -2.17
CA CYS A 133 -14.98 -9.98 -2.75
C CYS A 133 -15.05 -9.95 -4.29
N GLU A 134 -16.01 -10.63 -4.90
CA GLU A 134 -16.15 -10.67 -6.35
C GLU A 134 -16.39 -9.26 -6.92
N VAL A 135 -15.54 -8.86 -7.86
CA VAL A 135 -15.60 -7.53 -8.48
C VAL A 135 -16.96 -7.30 -9.13
N GLY A 136 -17.59 -6.19 -8.77
CA GLY A 136 -18.89 -5.78 -9.32
C GLY A 136 -20.09 -6.50 -8.72
N SER A 137 -19.90 -7.38 -7.72
CA SER A 137 -21.02 -7.96 -6.97
C SER A 137 -21.68 -6.93 -6.05
N THR A 138 -22.98 -7.12 -5.77
CA THR A 138 -23.68 -6.33 -4.75
C THR A 138 -23.07 -6.56 -3.37
N ARG A 139 -22.59 -7.78 -3.12
CA ARG A 139 -21.98 -8.16 -1.84
C ARG A 139 -20.74 -7.33 -1.49
N ILE A 140 -19.79 -7.16 -2.42
CA ILE A 140 -18.61 -6.32 -2.15
C ILE A 140 -18.99 -4.85 -1.95
N GLN A 141 -19.99 -4.36 -2.70
CA GLN A 141 -20.51 -3.00 -2.53
C GLN A 141 -21.13 -2.83 -1.14
N ASN A 142 -22.02 -3.73 -0.73
CA ASN A 142 -22.65 -3.74 0.58
C ASN A 142 -21.61 -3.79 1.71
N TRP A 143 -20.59 -4.64 1.57
CA TRP A 143 -19.49 -4.71 2.52
C TRP A 143 -18.78 -3.36 2.65
N ILE A 144 -18.42 -2.73 1.53
CA ILE A 144 -17.71 -1.44 1.53
C ILE A 144 -18.56 -0.35 2.17
N GLU A 145 -19.83 -0.28 1.79
CA GLU A 145 -20.77 0.70 2.32
C GLU A 145 -20.95 0.56 3.83
N GLN A 146 -21.00 -0.68 4.34
CA GLN A 146 -21.08 -0.93 5.77
C GLN A 146 -19.74 -0.70 6.48
N ASN A 147 -18.61 -1.08 5.87
CA ASN A 147 -17.27 -0.92 6.45
C ASN A 147 -16.91 0.56 6.64
N ARG A 148 -17.33 1.44 5.72
CA ARG A 148 -17.20 2.90 5.89
C ARG A 148 -18.15 3.50 6.92
N ARG A 149 -19.07 2.71 7.50
CA ARG A 149 -20.09 3.11 8.51
C ARG A 149 -20.25 2.07 9.63
N PRO A 150 -19.22 1.81 10.45
CA PRO A 150 -19.30 0.78 11.49
C PRO A 150 -20.46 0.98 12.48
N ASN A 151 -20.82 2.22 12.78
CA ASN A 151 -21.92 2.58 13.68
C ASN A 151 -23.27 2.79 12.95
N CYS A 152 -23.37 2.40 11.68
CA CYS A 152 -24.57 2.54 10.85
C CYS A 152 -25.10 3.99 10.74
N THR A 153 -24.20 4.97 10.65
CA THR A 153 -24.53 6.36 10.35
C THR A 153 -24.68 6.57 8.85
N ILE A 154 -25.66 7.36 8.38
CA ILE A 154 -25.84 7.61 6.93
C ILE A 154 -24.57 8.21 6.31
N LYS A 155 -23.93 9.15 6.99
CA LYS A 155 -22.67 9.72 6.50
C LYS A 155 -21.50 8.75 6.76
N PRO A 156 -20.67 8.47 5.76
CA PRO A 156 -19.49 7.62 5.93
C PRO A 156 -18.43 8.30 6.79
N ARG A 157 -17.68 7.52 7.56
CA ARG A 157 -16.49 7.99 8.31
C ARG A 157 -15.34 8.36 7.39
N PHE A 158 -15.20 7.64 6.27
CA PHE A 158 -14.10 7.82 5.32
C PHE A 158 -14.54 7.56 3.89
N GLU A 159 -13.86 8.21 2.95
CA GLU A 159 -14.04 7.93 1.53
C GLU A 159 -13.41 6.58 1.19
N PHE A 160 -14.18 5.72 0.53
CA PHE A 160 -13.75 4.39 0.14
C PHE A 160 -14.32 4.06 -1.23
N ASP A 161 -13.46 3.79 -2.21
CA ASP A 161 -13.86 3.53 -3.59
C ASP A 161 -13.90 2.02 -3.85
N ALA A 162 -15.09 1.50 -4.15
CA ALA A 162 -15.30 0.09 -4.40
C ALA A 162 -14.62 -0.45 -5.65
N SER A 163 -14.32 0.41 -6.63
CA SER A 163 -13.63 0.01 -7.85
C SER A 163 -12.16 -0.34 -7.64
N LEU A 164 -11.65 -0.16 -6.42
CA LEU A 164 -10.26 -0.42 -6.07
C LEU A 164 -10.04 -1.77 -5.39
N TYR A 165 -11.11 -2.53 -5.10
CA TYR A 165 -11.05 -3.75 -4.30
C TYR A 165 -11.47 -4.98 -5.08
N ASP A 166 -10.59 -5.97 -5.05
CA ASP A 166 -10.84 -7.34 -5.48
C ASP A 166 -10.35 -8.30 -4.37
N PRO A 167 -10.51 -9.63 -4.50
CA PRO A 167 -10.16 -10.55 -3.44
C PRO A 167 -8.71 -10.46 -2.99
N VAL A 168 -7.76 -10.30 -3.92
CA VAL A 168 -6.33 -10.19 -3.58
C VAL A 168 -5.99 -8.88 -2.90
N THR A 169 -6.69 -7.81 -3.25
CA THR A 169 -6.55 -6.51 -2.59
C THR A 169 -7.03 -6.57 -1.14
N VAL A 170 -8.21 -7.16 -0.89
CA VAL A 170 -8.74 -7.34 0.46
C VAL A 170 -7.83 -8.25 1.28
N MET A 171 -7.38 -9.37 0.72
CA MET A 171 -6.42 -10.26 1.37
C MET A 171 -5.08 -9.56 1.67
N SER A 172 -4.63 -8.70 0.75
CA SER A 172 -3.39 -7.94 0.90
C SER A 172 -3.43 -6.90 2.00
N LEU A 173 -4.59 -6.31 2.29
CA LEU A 173 -4.73 -5.32 3.35
C LEU A 173 -5.05 -5.95 4.70
N TYR A 174 -5.99 -6.90 4.73
CA TYR A 174 -6.60 -7.36 5.97
C TYR A 174 -6.25 -8.80 6.32
N GLY A 175 -5.94 -9.63 5.32
CA GLY A 175 -5.65 -11.05 5.57
C GLY A 175 -4.33 -11.29 6.29
N SER A 176 -4.23 -12.42 6.99
CA SER A 176 -2.96 -12.82 7.57
C SER A 176 -1.90 -13.08 6.49
N GLU A 177 -0.63 -12.97 6.88
CA GLU A 177 0.49 -13.25 5.98
C GLU A 177 0.44 -14.66 5.38
N ALA A 178 -0.06 -15.65 6.15
CA ALA A 178 -0.22 -17.03 5.71
C ALA A 178 -1.33 -17.16 4.66
N MET A 179 -2.49 -16.55 4.91
CA MET A 179 -3.62 -16.59 3.97
C MET A 179 -3.31 -15.86 2.67
N LEU A 180 -2.59 -14.74 2.72
CA LEU A 180 -2.12 -14.06 1.51
C LEU A 180 -1.24 -14.97 0.66
N ARG A 181 -0.26 -15.66 1.26
CA ARG A 181 0.59 -16.61 0.54
C ARG A 181 -0.19 -17.78 -0.04
N CYS A 182 -1.20 -18.27 0.67
CA CYS A 182 -2.07 -19.32 0.14
C CYS A 182 -2.83 -18.82 -1.10
N MET A 183 -3.44 -17.63 -1.03
CA MET A 183 -4.13 -17.01 -2.16
C MET A 183 -3.21 -16.81 -3.37
N LEU A 184 -1.98 -16.31 -3.18
CA LEU A 184 -1.02 -16.14 -4.28
C LEU A 184 -0.70 -17.45 -5.02
N LYS A 185 -0.75 -18.58 -4.30
CA LYS A 185 -0.41 -19.90 -4.83
C LYS A 185 -1.61 -20.60 -5.49
N GLU A 186 -2.81 -20.41 -4.97
CA GLU A 186 -3.98 -21.23 -5.34
C GLU A 186 -5.00 -20.51 -6.24
N SER A 187 -5.04 -19.18 -6.21
CA SER A 187 -6.01 -18.40 -6.98
C SER A 187 -5.69 -18.30 -8.47
N ASP A 188 -6.73 -18.31 -9.30
CA ASP A 188 -6.62 -17.98 -10.72
C ASP A 188 -6.83 -16.48 -10.96
N PHE A 189 -5.73 -15.72 -10.97
CA PHE A 189 -5.76 -14.27 -11.21
C PHE A 189 -6.20 -13.84 -12.62
N ASN A 190 -6.46 -14.78 -13.53
CA ASN A 190 -7.07 -14.48 -14.84
C ASN A 190 -8.60 -14.59 -14.82
N SER A 191 -9.17 -15.05 -13.70
CA SER A 191 -10.61 -15.15 -13.50
C SER A 191 -11.26 -13.76 -13.48
N MET A 192 -12.54 -13.71 -13.86
CA MET A 192 -13.36 -12.50 -13.80
C MET A 192 -13.63 -12.00 -12.37
N MET A 193 -13.25 -12.77 -11.35
CA MET A 193 -13.36 -12.38 -9.94
C MET A 193 -12.38 -11.26 -9.55
N PHE A 194 -11.35 -11.02 -10.36
CA PHE A 194 -10.26 -10.08 -10.08
C PHE A 194 -10.25 -8.89 -11.04
N HIS A 195 -9.64 -7.79 -10.62
CA HIS A 195 -9.40 -6.65 -11.51
C HIS A 195 -8.30 -6.96 -12.54
N HIS A 196 -8.19 -6.09 -13.54
CA HIS A 196 -7.07 -6.13 -14.47
C HIS A 196 -5.75 -5.78 -13.74
N ARG A 197 -4.70 -6.60 -13.91
CA ARG A 197 -3.42 -6.52 -13.17
C ARG A 197 -3.64 -6.54 -11.64
N PRO A 198 -4.25 -7.60 -11.09
CA PRO A 198 -4.70 -7.63 -9.70
C PRO A 198 -3.56 -7.51 -8.70
N ILE A 199 -2.38 -8.05 -9.03
CA ILE A 199 -1.19 -7.98 -8.18
C ILE A 199 -0.63 -6.55 -8.06
N LEU A 200 -0.66 -5.78 -9.16
CA LEU A 200 -0.26 -4.38 -9.13
C LEU A 200 -1.28 -3.53 -8.36
N GLY A 201 -2.59 -3.83 -8.52
CA GLY A 201 -3.66 -3.19 -7.75
C GLY A 201 -3.52 -3.43 -6.24
N ALA A 202 -3.29 -4.68 -5.84
CA ALA A 202 -3.01 -5.04 -4.45
C ALA A 202 -1.79 -4.31 -3.88
N ALA A 203 -0.70 -4.23 -4.65
CA ALA A 203 0.49 -3.48 -4.25
C ALA A 203 0.20 -1.97 -4.10
N ASP A 204 -0.59 -1.38 -5.00
CA ASP A 204 -1.02 0.02 -4.89
C ASP A 204 -1.82 0.28 -3.61
N GLN A 205 -2.71 -0.65 -3.24
CA GLN A 205 -3.48 -0.50 -2.01
C GLN A 205 -2.63 -0.68 -0.76
N ILE A 206 -1.67 -1.63 -0.74
CA ILE A 206 -0.71 -1.73 0.37
C ILE A 206 0.07 -0.40 0.51
N ILE A 207 0.52 0.17 -0.61
CA ILE A 207 1.26 1.45 -0.60
C ILE A 207 0.41 2.60 -0.09
N GLN A 208 -0.89 2.61 -0.37
CA GLN A 208 -1.76 3.72 0.04
C GLN A 208 -2.27 3.59 1.47
N TRP A 209 -2.63 2.38 1.91
CA TRP A 209 -3.43 2.17 3.11
C TRP A 209 -2.89 1.10 4.07
N GLY A 210 -1.98 0.24 3.62
CA GLY A 210 -1.57 -0.95 4.35
C GLY A 210 -0.18 -0.87 5.00
N ASP A 211 0.25 -2.00 5.59
CA ASP A 211 1.63 -2.17 6.04
C ASP A 211 2.56 -2.44 4.86
N LEU A 212 3.46 -1.48 4.58
CA LEU A 212 4.45 -1.57 3.51
C LEU A 212 5.35 -2.81 3.59
N SER A 213 5.52 -3.41 4.78
CA SER A 213 6.29 -4.65 4.94
C SER A 213 5.68 -5.83 4.16
N ARG A 214 4.39 -5.79 3.86
CA ARG A 214 3.66 -6.83 3.12
C ARG A 214 3.97 -6.84 1.63
N LEU A 215 4.50 -5.75 1.07
CA LEU A 215 4.91 -5.71 -0.34
C LEU A 215 5.95 -6.79 -0.68
N LYS A 216 6.81 -7.15 0.27
CA LYS A 216 7.80 -8.23 0.09
C LYS A 216 7.14 -9.57 -0.25
N ILE A 217 5.93 -9.82 0.26
CA ILE A 217 5.19 -11.07 0.05
C ILE A 217 4.80 -11.17 -1.41
N LEU A 218 4.22 -10.10 -1.97
CA LEU A 218 3.83 -10.05 -3.38
C LEU A 218 5.07 -10.03 -4.29
N PHE A 219 6.08 -9.24 -3.93
CA PHE A 219 7.25 -8.97 -4.77
C PHE A 219 8.18 -10.18 -4.93
N LEU A 220 8.34 -10.97 -3.87
CA LEU A 220 9.21 -12.16 -3.83
C LEU A 220 8.46 -13.47 -4.12
N ASP A 221 7.17 -13.42 -4.39
CA ASP A 221 6.42 -14.61 -4.75
C ASP A 221 6.89 -15.16 -6.11
N ASP A 222 7.13 -16.47 -6.17
CA ASP A 222 7.69 -17.13 -7.36
C ASP A 222 6.72 -17.10 -8.56
N THR A 223 5.42 -17.07 -8.29
CA THR A 223 4.35 -17.12 -9.29
C THR A 223 3.97 -15.73 -9.80
N VAL A 224 3.80 -14.78 -8.89
CA VAL A 224 3.27 -13.44 -9.23
C VAL A 224 4.31 -12.32 -9.17
N GLY A 225 5.43 -12.51 -8.49
CA GLY A 225 6.41 -11.46 -8.21
C GLY A 225 6.98 -10.80 -9.47
N GLN A 226 7.13 -11.56 -10.56
CA GLN A 226 7.58 -11.01 -11.85
C GLN A 226 6.66 -9.90 -12.40
N GLN A 227 5.38 -9.89 -12.02
CA GLN A 227 4.44 -8.82 -12.40
C GLN A 227 4.77 -7.48 -11.73
N LEU A 228 5.41 -7.52 -10.55
CA LEU A 228 5.84 -6.34 -9.79
C LEU A 228 7.31 -5.98 -10.02
N GLN A 229 8.15 -6.89 -10.52
CA GLN A 229 9.56 -6.64 -10.82
C GLN A 229 9.74 -5.83 -12.13
N THR A 230 8.98 -4.75 -12.26
CA THR A 230 8.90 -3.91 -13.46
C THR A 230 9.11 -2.45 -13.12
N LEU A 231 9.53 -1.65 -14.11
CA LEU A 231 9.66 -0.20 -13.94
C LEU A 231 8.31 0.44 -13.50
N ASP A 232 7.18 -0.04 -14.03
CA ASP A 232 5.83 0.45 -13.69
C ASP A 232 5.57 0.44 -12.18
N PHE A 233 5.92 -0.65 -11.50
CA PHE A 233 5.74 -0.76 -10.05
C PHE A 233 6.58 0.27 -9.29
N PHE A 234 7.85 0.46 -9.65
CA PHE A 234 8.69 1.46 -8.99
C PHE A 234 8.25 2.89 -9.30
N LEU A 235 7.69 3.16 -10.49
CA LEU A 235 7.07 4.44 -10.82
C LEU A 235 5.85 4.70 -9.92
N LEU A 236 5.00 3.70 -9.74
CA LEU A 236 3.86 3.75 -8.83
C LEU A 236 4.32 4.05 -7.40
N LEU A 237 5.31 3.30 -6.91
CA LEU A 237 5.88 3.47 -5.57
C LEU A 237 6.38 4.90 -5.34
N MET A 238 7.18 5.44 -6.27
CA MET A 238 7.71 6.81 -6.16
C MET A 238 6.60 7.87 -6.26
N SER A 239 5.59 7.64 -7.11
CA SER A 239 4.43 8.53 -7.22
C SER A 239 3.68 8.65 -5.89
N ARG A 240 3.37 7.51 -5.25
CA ARG A 240 2.69 7.45 -3.95
C ARG A 240 3.55 7.99 -2.80
N TRP A 241 4.87 7.79 -2.86
CA TRP A 241 5.80 8.40 -1.90
C TRP A 241 5.82 9.93 -2.00
N SER A 242 5.71 10.47 -3.21
CA SER A 242 5.75 11.92 -3.46
C SER A 242 4.44 12.60 -3.02
N TYR A 243 3.32 11.89 -3.10
CA TYR A 243 1.98 12.36 -2.73
C TYR A 243 1.25 11.29 -1.90
N PRO A 244 1.65 11.10 -0.62
CA PRO A 244 1.06 10.07 0.22
C PRO A 244 -0.36 10.44 0.61
N ARG A 245 -1.29 9.46 0.53
CA ARG A 245 -2.65 9.60 1.06
C ARG A 245 -2.69 9.43 2.57
N VAL A 246 -1.90 8.48 3.08
CA VAL A 246 -1.72 8.21 4.51
C VAL A 246 -0.27 8.45 4.91
N GLN A 247 -0.07 8.94 6.12
CA GLN A 247 1.26 9.11 6.68
C GLN A 247 1.83 7.74 7.11
N HIS A 248 2.76 7.22 6.32
CA HIS A 248 3.56 6.05 6.70
C HIS A 248 4.66 6.44 7.67
N GLN A 249 4.87 5.63 8.72
CA GLN A 249 5.95 5.85 9.69
C GLN A 249 7.33 5.70 9.07
N SER A 250 7.50 4.73 8.16
CA SER A 250 8.72 4.53 7.37
C SER A 250 8.37 3.92 6.02
N TRP A 251 9.11 4.36 4.99
CA TRP A 251 9.05 3.81 3.63
C TRP A 251 10.17 2.81 3.33
N ASP A 252 11.04 2.54 4.31
CA ASP A 252 12.24 1.74 4.10
C ASP A 252 11.90 0.33 3.62
N SER A 253 10.90 -0.33 4.21
CA SER A 253 10.43 -1.66 3.79
C SER A 253 10.03 -1.72 2.31
N ALA A 254 9.45 -0.65 1.77
CA ALA A 254 9.07 -0.58 0.36
C ALA A 254 10.27 -0.29 -0.55
N PHE A 255 11.20 0.57 -0.12
CA PHE A 255 12.41 0.87 -0.90
C PHE A 255 13.48 -0.22 -0.81
N ASP A 256 13.46 -1.07 0.21
CA ASP A 256 14.31 -2.26 0.31
C ASP A 256 14.04 -3.27 -0.82
N LEU A 257 12.86 -3.20 -1.46
CA LEU A 257 12.56 -3.99 -2.66
C LEU A 257 13.47 -3.63 -3.84
N ILE A 258 14.01 -2.40 -3.88
CA ILE A 258 15.00 -2.02 -4.90
C ILE A 258 16.27 -2.83 -4.69
N ASP A 259 16.74 -2.98 -3.45
CA ASP A 259 17.95 -3.75 -3.16
C ASP A 259 17.73 -5.23 -3.45
N GLN A 260 16.57 -5.78 -3.09
CA GLN A 260 16.18 -7.15 -3.45
C GLN A 260 16.18 -7.34 -4.96
N MET A 261 15.64 -6.38 -5.72
CA MET A 261 15.65 -6.41 -7.17
C MET A 261 17.06 -6.32 -7.77
N LEU A 262 17.93 -5.48 -7.18
CA LEU A 262 19.33 -5.37 -7.57
C LEU A 262 20.13 -6.65 -7.30
N ASP A 263 19.68 -7.49 -6.36
CA ASP A 263 20.27 -8.80 -6.09
C ASP A 263 19.73 -9.90 -7.02
N LEU A 264 18.53 -9.74 -7.59
CA LEU A 264 17.94 -10.67 -8.59
C LEU A 264 18.60 -10.57 -9.98
N GLY A 265 19.41 -9.53 -10.24
CA GLY A 265 20.30 -9.45 -11.40
C GLY A 265 19.70 -8.78 -12.65
N PRO A 266 19.61 -9.47 -13.82
CA PRO A 266 19.64 -8.82 -15.13
C PRO A 266 18.40 -7.98 -15.50
N ALA A 267 17.27 -8.15 -14.82
CA ALA A 267 16.04 -7.45 -15.17
C ALA A 267 16.09 -5.96 -14.83
N ILE A 268 16.75 -5.55 -13.75
CA ILE A 268 16.89 -4.13 -13.39
C ILE A 268 17.93 -3.44 -14.26
N GLU A 269 18.94 -4.18 -14.71
CA GLU A 269 19.98 -3.68 -15.62
C GLU A 269 19.40 -3.17 -16.95
N GLN A 270 18.15 -3.48 -17.30
CA GLN A 270 17.56 -2.99 -18.56
C GLN A 270 16.90 -1.62 -18.44
N TRP A 271 16.47 -1.24 -17.24
CA TRP A 271 15.71 0.00 -16.99
C TRP A 271 16.24 0.81 -15.79
N SER A 272 17.43 0.49 -15.26
CA SER A 272 18.05 1.19 -14.12
C SER A 272 18.33 2.66 -14.41
N ASN A 273 18.78 3.00 -15.62
CA ASN A 273 18.99 4.40 -16.00
C ASN A 273 17.65 5.16 -16.03
N GLU A 274 16.61 4.55 -16.58
CA GLU A 274 15.25 5.10 -16.61
C GLU A 274 14.71 5.31 -15.20
N LEU A 275 14.86 4.31 -14.31
CA LEU A 275 14.47 4.44 -12.91
C LEU A 275 15.20 5.62 -12.25
N LEU A 276 16.51 5.74 -12.45
CA LEU A 276 17.30 6.85 -11.91
C LEU A 276 16.83 8.20 -12.46
N CYS A 277 16.55 8.30 -13.76
CA CYS A 277 16.07 9.53 -14.37
C CYS A 277 14.72 9.95 -13.81
N VAL A 278 13.79 9.01 -13.64
CA VAL A 278 12.48 9.34 -13.06
C VAL A 278 12.59 9.66 -11.58
N ALA A 279 13.37 8.91 -10.81
CA ALA A 279 13.61 9.21 -9.41
C ALA A 279 14.18 10.63 -9.24
N ALA A 280 15.10 11.03 -10.12
CA ALA A 280 15.64 12.38 -10.13
C ALA A 280 14.59 13.45 -10.48
N GLY A 281 13.74 13.18 -11.48
CA GLY A 281 12.62 14.05 -11.85
C GLY A 281 11.49 14.13 -10.82
N MET A 282 11.36 13.14 -9.93
CA MET A 282 10.41 13.15 -8.80
C MET A 282 11.06 13.60 -7.47
N GLY A 283 12.37 13.86 -7.46
CA GLY A 283 13.09 14.17 -6.23
C GLY A 283 13.18 13.01 -5.23
N CYS A 284 13.00 11.76 -5.68
CA CYS A 284 12.97 10.58 -4.84
C CYS A 284 14.37 10.16 -4.38
N MET A 285 14.85 10.86 -3.35
CA MET A 285 16.17 10.63 -2.75
C MET A 285 16.42 9.19 -2.28
N PRO A 286 15.46 8.47 -1.67
CA PRO A 286 15.69 7.08 -1.27
C PRO A 286 16.13 6.17 -2.43
N VAL A 287 15.45 6.25 -3.57
CA VAL A 287 15.79 5.46 -4.77
C VAL A 287 17.16 5.87 -5.31
N ILE A 288 17.41 7.18 -5.44
CA ILE A 288 18.68 7.70 -5.97
C ILE A 288 19.86 7.26 -5.10
N CYS A 289 19.74 7.38 -3.78
CA CYS A 289 20.78 6.99 -2.84
C CYS A 289 21.08 5.49 -2.91
N ARG A 290 20.06 4.63 -2.99
CA ARG A 290 20.24 3.17 -3.09
C ARG A 290 20.94 2.78 -4.39
N LEU A 291 20.44 3.25 -5.54
CA LEU A 291 21.07 3.00 -6.85
C LEU A 291 22.52 3.47 -6.91
N MET A 292 22.79 4.70 -6.45
CA MET A 292 24.14 5.26 -6.43
C MET A 292 25.08 4.52 -5.49
N THR A 293 24.59 4.08 -4.34
CA THR A 293 25.39 3.33 -3.36
C THR A 293 25.75 1.96 -3.90
N ARG A 294 24.80 1.24 -4.52
CA ARG A 294 25.05 -0.05 -5.17
C ARG A 294 26.04 0.07 -6.33
N ALA A 295 25.88 1.09 -7.18
CA ALA A 295 26.75 1.32 -8.34
C ALA A 295 28.21 1.65 -7.98
N ARG A 296 28.52 1.99 -6.72
CA ARG A 296 29.93 2.10 -6.28
C ARG A 296 30.64 0.75 -6.22
N ARG A 297 29.88 -0.34 -6.02
CA ARG A 297 30.40 -1.70 -5.83
C ARG A 297 30.12 -2.60 -7.04
N ASP A 298 29.05 -2.31 -7.77
CA ASP A 298 28.63 -3.06 -8.95
C ASP A 298 29.00 -2.32 -10.25
N THR A 299 29.93 -2.88 -11.00
CA THR A 299 30.40 -2.30 -12.25
C THR A 299 29.41 -2.39 -13.40
N VAL A 300 28.55 -3.41 -13.41
CA VAL A 300 27.54 -3.62 -14.46
C VAL A 300 26.44 -2.58 -14.27
N LEU A 301 25.87 -2.50 -13.08
CA LEU A 301 24.91 -1.47 -12.72
C LEU A 301 25.46 -0.06 -12.95
N ARG A 302 26.72 0.20 -12.58
CA ARG A 302 27.36 1.49 -12.84
C ARG A 302 27.40 1.82 -14.32
N THR A 303 27.73 0.85 -15.17
CA THR A 303 27.77 1.05 -16.62
C THR A 303 26.38 1.34 -17.15
N GLU A 304 25.37 0.62 -16.65
CA GLU A 304 23.99 0.82 -17.02
C GLU A 304 23.45 2.19 -16.59
N LEU A 305 23.66 2.62 -15.35
CA LEU A 305 23.23 3.94 -14.88
C LEU A 305 23.86 5.08 -15.68
N LEU A 306 25.05 4.86 -16.25
CA LEU A 306 25.75 5.83 -17.10
C LEU A 306 25.32 5.74 -18.57
N ARG A 307 24.51 4.75 -18.94
CA ARG A 307 23.98 4.58 -20.30
C ARG A 307 23.09 5.78 -20.67
N GLY A 308 23.07 6.12 -21.96
CA GLY A 308 22.14 7.13 -22.48
C GLY A 308 20.69 6.72 -22.20
N ALA A 309 19.81 7.66 -21.81
CA ALA A 309 18.39 7.39 -21.61
C ALA A 309 17.78 6.76 -22.87
N GLN A 310 17.15 5.59 -22.75
CA GLN A 310 16.70 4.78 -23.88
C GLN A 310 15.18 4.70 -24.05
N ARG A 311 14.37 5.54 -23.39
CA ARG A 311 12.89 5.50 -23.50
C ARG A 311 12.45 5.31 -24.96
N GLY A 312 11.94 4.12 -25.24
CA GLY A 312 11.56 3.68 -26.57
C GLY A 312 10.47 4.57 -27.17
N LYS A 313 10.40 4.59 -28.51
CA LYS A 313 9.44 5.33 -29.36
C LYS A 313 7.94 5.02 -29.13
N GLY A 314 7.55 4.42 -28.01
CA GLY A 314 6.26 3.73 -27.84
C GLY A 314 5.24 4.34 -26.88
N THR A 315 5.60 5.22 -25.94
CA THR A 315 4.63 5.70 -24.93
C THR A 315 4.55 7.23 -24.89
N HIS A 316 3.41 7.72 -25.41
CA HIS A 316 2.79 9.03 -25.31
C HIS A 316 3.57 10.17 -24.61
N SER A 317 4.40 10.87 -25.39
CA SER A 317 4.51 12.34 -25.44
C SER A 317 5.59 12.68 -26.46
N ARG A 318 5.19 13.07 -27.69
CA ARG A 318 6.09 13.73 -28.64
C ARG A 318 6.69 15.00 -28.01
N ASP A 319 7.95 15.28 -28.33
CA ASP A 319 8.68 16.56 -28.18
C ASP A 319 9.38 16.95 -26.87
N LYS A 320 9.60 16.03 -25.91
CA LYS A 320 10.46 16.36 -24.75
C LYS A 320 11.92 15.95 -24.99
N PRO A 321 12.91 16.86 -24.85
CA PRO A 321 14.31 16.48 -24.88
C PRO A 321 14.61 15.49 -23.76
N LEU A 322 15.19 14.34 -24.12
CA LEU A 322 15.59 13.31 -23.16
C LEU A 322 16.75 13.85 -22.32
N HIS A 323 16.50 14.10 -21.04
CA HIS A 323 17.54 14.51 -20.11
C HIS A 323 18.10 13.29 -19.35
N GLN A 324 19.39 13.32 -19.06
CA GLN A 324 19.97 12.44 -18.04
C GLN A 324 19.48 12.85 -16.66
N SER A 325 19.63 11.99 -15.65
CA SER A 325 19.16 12.23 -14.26
C SER A 325 19.42 13.64 -13.70
N ILE A 326 20.59 14.24 -13.96
CA ILE A 326 20.89 15.62 -13.53
C ILE A 326 19.99 16.65 -14.24
N GLY A 327 19.77 16.48 -15.54
CA GLY A 327 18.89 17.35 -16.31
C GLY A 327 17.42 17.20 -15.93
N GLU A 328 16.95 15.98 -15.63
CA GLU A 328 15.60 15.72 -15.10
C GLU A 328 15.40 16.39 -13.73
N ALA A 329 16.38 16.28 -12.83
CA ALA A 329 16.31 16.94 -11.52
C ALA A 329 16.24 18.47 -11.64
N VAL A 330 17.03 19.08 -12.54
CA VAL A 330 17.00 20.53 -12.77
C VAL A 330 15.68 20.94 -13.42
N TRP A 331 15.21 20.18 -14.40
CA TRP A 331 13.96 20.45 -15.11
C TRP A 331 12.74 20.42 -14.17
N CYS A 332 12.69 19.45 -13.26
CA CYS A 332 11.62 19.32 -12.28
C CYS A 332 11.85 20.14 -10.99
N ASN A 333 12.78 21.11 -11.00
CA ASN A 333 13.08 21.98 -9.86
C ASN A 333 13.53 21.27 -8.57
N HIS A 334 14.17 20.12 -8.70
CA HIS A 334 14.78 19.36 -7.61
C HIS A 334 16.29 19.63 -7.50
N VAL A 335 16.66 20.90 -7.30
CA VAL A 335 18.07 21.36 -7.30
C VAL A 335 18.92 20.69 -6.22
N HIS A 336 18.33 20.28 -5.10
CA HIS A 336 19.02 19.52 -4.04
C HIS A 336 19.45 18.11 -4.53
N VAL A 337 18.62 17.49 -5.37
CA VAL A 337 18.93 16.22 -6.03
C VAL A 337 20.01 16.42 -7.09
N SER A 338 19.95 17.51 -7.86
CA SER A 338 20.96 17.80 -8.88
C SER A 338 22.35 17.96 -8.26
N TRP A 339 22.48 18.62 -7.10
CA TRP A 339 23.77 18.73 -6.41
C TRP A 339 24.32 17.38 -5.95
N ASN A 340 23.50 16.55 -5.28
CA ASN A 340 23.94 15.26 -4.74
C ASN A 340 24.24 14.24 -5.86
N THR A 341 23.39 14.19 -6.88
CA THR A 341 23.65 13.38 -8.08
C THR A 341 24.91 13.85 -8.78
N CYS A 342 25.13 15.16 -8.97
CA CYS A 342 26.30 15.70 -9.64
C CYS A 342 27.63 15.38 -8.93
N TRP A 343 27.68 15.47 -7.60
CA TRP A 343 28.83 15.04 -6.81
C TRP A 343 29.09 13.54 -6.92
N THR A 344 28.03 12.73 -6.84
CA THR A 344 28.14 11.26 -6.91
C THR A 344 28.50 10.78 -8.32
N TRP A 345 27.95 11.40 -9.36
CA TRP A 345 28.32 11.21 -10.75
C TRP A 345 29.79 11.54 -11.00
N ARG A 346 30.33 12.59 -10.38
CA ARG A 346 31.76 12.96 -10.47
C ARG A 346 32.65 11.89 -9.80
N ALA A 347 32.22 11.33 -8.68
CA ALA A 347 32.93 10.24 -8.00
C ALA A 347 32.90 8.95 -8.84
N LEU A 348 31.75 8.59 -9.41
CA LEU A 348 31.59 7.41 -10.26
C LEU A 348 32.38 7.55 -11.58
N LYS A 349 32.35 8.72 -12.24
CA LYS A 349 33.12 8.96 -13.48
C LYS A 349 34.63 9.01 -13.29
N ARG A 350 35.14 9.50 -12.14
CA ARG A 350 36.59 9.47 -11.85
C ARG A 350 37.18 8.06 -11.79
N THR A 351 36.33 7.05 -11.60
CA THR A 351 36.71 5.62 -11.56
C THR A 351 36.45 4.89 -12.88
N SER A 352 36.14 5.62 -13.97
CA SER A 352 35.89 5.08 -15.31
C SER A 352 36.66 5.91 -16.36
N PRO A 353 37.29 5.32 -17.40
CA PRO A 353 38.19 6.07 -18.29
C PRO A 353 37.51 6.98 -19.33
N ILE A 354 36.20 7.25 -19.21
CA ILE A 354 35.43 7.78 -20.35
C ILE A 354 34.80 9.16 -20.08
N SER A 355 35.34 10.14 -20.81
CA SER A 355 34.70 11.31 -21.42
C SER A 355 34.71 12.68 -20.71
N THR A 356 35.38 13.59 -21.41
CA THR A 356 35.68 15.02 -21.22
C THR A 356 34.47 15.97 -21.36
N HIS A 357 33.27 15.47 -21.66
CA HIS A 357 32.12 16.33 -21.99
C HIS A 357 31.44 16.99 -20.77
N ALA A 358 31.57 16.40 -19.58
CA ALA A 358 30.97 16.95 -18.35
C ALA A 358 31.66 18.26 -17.89
N ALA A 359 32.93 18.47 -18.23
CA ALA A 359 33.71 19.62 -17.77
C ALA A 359 33.18 20.98 -18.26
N ARG A 360 32.44 21.02 -19.38
CA ARG A 360 31.88 22.26 -19.95
C ARG A 360 30.59 22.73 -19.27
N ILE A 361 29.79 21.84 -18.71
CA ILE A 361 28.59 22.23 -17.95
C ILE A 361 28.99 22.87 -16.61
N PHE A 362 30.13 22.45 -16.04
CA PHE A 362 30.64 22.97 -14.76
C PHE A 362 31.25 24.38 -14.82
N SER A 363 31.73 24.86 -15.98
CA SER A 363 32.28 26.22 -16.05
C SER A 363 31.18 27.29 -15.98
N ILE A 364 29.95 26.93 -16.35
CA ILE A 364 28.80 27.85 -16.36
C ILE A 364 28.19 27.96 -14.95
N TRP A 365 28.21 26.88 -14.16
CA TRP A 365 27.59 26.85 -12.82
C TRP A 365 28.49 27.29 -11.66
N ARG A 366 29.80 27.49 -11.89
CA ARG A 366 30.76 27.91 -10.85
C ARG A 366 30.69 29.40 -10.50
N GLN A 367 29.96 30.21 -11.27
CA GLN A 367 29.86 31.64 -11.03
C GLN A 367 28.78 32.03 -10.00
N ASP A 368 27.81 31.16 -9.70
CA ASP A 368 26.64 31.52 -8.87
C ASP A 368 26.61 30.95 -7.43
N THR A 369 27.64 30.21 -6.98
CA THR A 369 27.58 29.45 -5.71
C THR A 369 28.56 29.90 -4.62
N ALA A 370 28.93 31.19 -4.58
CA ALA A 370 29.78 31.73 -3.52
C ALA A 370 29.09 31.90 -2.15
N THR A 371 27.83 31.50 -1.99
CA THR A 371 27.09 31.64 -0.74
C THR A 371 26.31 30.36 -0.46
N HIS A 372 26.82 29.47 0.39
CA HIS A 372 26.06 28.72 1.39
C HIS A 372 26.98 27.67 2.07
N PRO A 373 27.15 27.73 3.41
CA PRO A 373 28.08 26.90 4.15
C PRO A 373 27.33 25.73 4.82
N CYS A 374 27.16 24.61 4.12
CA CYS A 374 26.62 23.39 4.74
C CYS A 374 27.40 22.15 4.30
N PHE A 375 28.74 22.18 4.35
CA PHE A 375 29.58 20.98 4.22
C PHE A 375 30.89 21.16 4.98
N ALA A 376 30.89 20.76 6.25
CA ALA A 376 32.11 20.51 7.01
C ALA A 376 31.89 19.32 7.96
N SER A 377 31.88 18.11 7.40
CA SER A 377 32.37 16.85 8.00
C SER A 377 32.20 15.71 7.00
#